data_AF-A0A965BE67-F1
#
_entry.id   AF-A0A965BE67-F1
#
_cell.length_a   1.000
_cell.length_b   1.000
_cell.length_c   1.000
_cell.angle_alpha   90.00
_cell.angle_beta   90.00
_cell.angle_gamma   90.00
#
_symmetry.space_group_name_H-M   'P 1'
#
loop_
_entity.id
_entity.type
_entity.pdbx_description
1 polymer ?
#
loop_
_entity_poly.entity_id
_entity_poly.type
_entity_poly.pdbx_seq_one_letter_code
_entity_poly.pdbx_strand_id
1 'polypeptide(L)'
;MAGDFPHASVLEGIRFTAQIGVPNIVQGLFSKRELPVKIASRVGTDHLGYNLVEGLVKSYGPGPFYVRVAKDESLLVHHPDDLKFVLGGSPDPFASDPEPKVKGMAAFQPDALTISSGELWAARRQFADAALRPDRPMAKLPASLVRVAADTARELSGKPIHWQDIDEAFLRMIRRVVLGDSAAEDTRITDLLGELMAQGNKMPGEPGPQYPEFIATIERYLQKAEPGSLAADAAKVPAPPGGAAGQMVHWMFALKANEAANVFRALAALAAHPEQQREAR
;
A
#
# COMPACT_ATOMS: atom_id res chain seq x y z
N MET A 1 27.83 -23.03 -13.26
CA MET A 1 28.10 -21.99 -12.25
C MET A 1 27.16 -20.85 -12.56
N ALA A 2 26.23 -20.50 -11.67
CA ALA A 2 25.41 -19.31 -11.89
C ALA A 2 26.36 -18.11 -11.90
N GLY A 3 26.44 -17.41 -13.02
CA GLY A 3 27.24 -16.20 -13.13
C GLY A 3 26.69 -15.13 -12.19
N ASP A 4 27.58 -14.28 -11.68
CA ASP A 4 27.20 -13.09 -10.94
C ASP A 4 26.32 -12.17 -11.80
N PHE A 5 25.43 -11.40 -11.19
CA PHE A 5 24.59 -10.44 -11.92
C PHE A 5 25.42 -9.21 -12.33
N PRO A 6 25.07 -8.50 -13.42
CA PRO A 6 25.74 -7.25 -13.76
C PRO A 6 25.63 -6.23 -12.63
N HIS A 7 26.66 -5.41 -12.46
CA HIS A 7 26.66 -4.31 -11.48
C HIS A 7 26.57 -2.96 -12.19
N ALA A 8 25.64 -2.12 -11.75
CA ALA A 8 25.57 -0.72 -12.13
C ALA A 8 26.81 0.03 -11.65
N SER A 9 27.25 1.02 -12.42
CA SER A 9 28.38 1.86 -12.00
C SER A 9 28.05 2.65 -10.73
N VAL A 10 29.07 3.08 -9.99
CA VAL A 10 28.90 3.95 -8.81
C VAL A 10 28.15 5.23 -9.17
N LEU A 11 28.40 5.80 -10.36
CA LEU A 11 27.71 7.00 -10.82
C LEU A 11 26.22 6.75 -11.05
N GLU A 12 25.86 5.62 -11.63
CA GLU A 12 24.46 5.21 -11.80
C GLU A 12 23.79 4.95 -10.46
N GLY A 13 24.47 4.32 -9.50
CA GLY A 13 23.97 4.17 -8.13
C GLY A 13 23.72 5.50 -7.42
N ILE A 14 24.61 6.49 -7.57
CA ILE A 14 24.40 7.85 -7.05
C ILE A 14 23.17 8.49 -7.69
N ARG A 15 23.03 8.39 -9.03
CA ARG A 15 21.87 8.92 -9.75
C ARG A 15 20.58 8.24 -9.31
N PHE A 16 20.60 6.91 -9.18
CA PHE A 16 19.47 6.12 -8.71
C PHE A 16 19.06 6.54 -7.30
N THR A 17 20.02 6.64 -6.38
CA THR A 17 19.77 7.10 -5.02
C THR A 17 19.19 8.52 -5.01
N ALA A 18 19.71 9.44 -5.82
CA ALA A 18 19.25 10.82 -5.87
C ALA A 18 17.86 10.99 -6.50
N GLN A 19 17.50 10.19 -7.51
CA GLN A 19 16.25 10.34 -8.27
C GLN A 19 15.13 9.41 -7.81
N ILE A 20 15.46 8.29 -7.16
CA ILE A 20 14.49 7.30 -6.69
C ILE A 20 14.45 7.26 -5.16
N GLY A 21 15.61 7.09 -4.51
CA GLY A 21 15.69 6.91 -3.05
C GLY A 21 15.32 8.18 -2.27
N VAL A 22 16.05 9.27 -2.52
CA VAL A 22 15.90 10.53 -1.79
C VAL A 22 14.48 11.12 -1.91
N PRO A 23 13.84 11.19 -3.10
CA PRO A 23 12.49 11.74 -3.20
C PRO A 23 11.47 10.98 -2.36
N ASN A 24 11.57 9.64 -2.29
CA ASN A 24 10.68 8.83 -1.46
C ASN A 24 10.81 9.13 0.03
N ILE A 25 12.04 9.30 0.53
CA ILE A 25 12.30 9.67 1.93
C ILE A 25 11.82 11.10 2.22
N VAL A 26 12.15 12.05 1.34
CA VAL A 26 11.80 13.48 1.52
C VAL A 26 10.30 13.68 1.52
N GLN A 27 9.59 12.98 0.63
CA GLN A 27 8.13 12.98 0.59
C GLN A 27 7.51 12.24 1.78
N GLY A 28 8.24 11.37 2.47
CA GLY A 28 7.73 10.49 3.52
C GLY A 28 7.40 9.09 2.98
N LEU A 29 7.85 8.08 3.72
CA LEU A 29 7.76 6.67 3.34
C LEU A 29 6.36 6.10 3.59
N PHE A 30 5.73 6.47 4.71
CA PHE A 30 4.40 5.99 5.10
C PHE A 30 3.35 7.08 4.92
N SER A 31 3.56 8.25 5.53
CA SER A 31 2.70 9.41 5.36
C SER A 31 3.37 10.44 4.48
N LYS A 32 2.70 10.83 3.39
CA LYS A 32 3.20 11.80 2.42
C LYS A 32 3.10 13.22 2.96
N ARG A 33 4.16 14.00 2.81
CA ARG A 33 4.25 15.42 3.17
C ARG A 33 3.80 16.27 1.99
N GLU A 34 2.78 17.10 2.20
CA GLU A 34 2.15 17.85 1.10
C GLU A 34 3.12 18.73 0.29
N LEU A 35 3.94 19.53 0.98
CA LEU A 35 4.81 20.50 0.30
C LEU A 35 5.88 19.81 -0.56
N PRO A 36 6.64 18.82 -0.04
CA PRO A 36 7.52 18.00 -0.87
C PRO A 36 6.82 17.33 -2.06
N VAL A 37 5.62 16.78 -1.89
CA VAL A 37 4.88 16.14 -2.98
C VAL A 37 4.51 17.15 -4.07
N LYS A 38 3.98 18.32 -3.69
CA LYS A 38 3.64 19.39 -4.64
C LYS A 38 4.86 19.83 -5.47
N ILE A 39 6.03 19.95 -4.82
CA ILE A 39 7.28 20.29 -5.51
C ILE A 39 7.72 19.16 -6.46
N ALA A 40 7.71 17.91 -5.98
CA ALA A 40 8.12 16.75 -6.75
C ALA A 40 7.27 16.56 -8.02
N SER A 41 5.94 16.69 -7.89
CA SER A 41 5.01 16.61 -9.02
C SER A 41 5.27 17.71 -10.06
N ARG A 42 5.65 18.92 -9.63
CA ARG A 42 5.96 20.03 -10.54
C ARG A 42 7.28 19.81 -11.29
N VAL A 43 8.25 19.15 -10.66
CA VAL A 43 9.56 18.84 -11.26
C VAL A 43 9.50 17.57 -12.12
N GLY A 44 8.42 16.79 -12.06
CA GLY A 44 8.27 15.57 -12.84
C GLY A 44 9.20 14.45 -12.36
N THR A 45 9.48 14.38 -11.05
CA THR A 45 10.41 13.40 -10.47
C THR A 45 10.06 11.95 -10.83
N ASP A 46 8.77 11.65 -10.95
CA ASP A 46 8.29 10.30 -11.30
C ASP A 46 8.69 9.92 -12.73
N HIS A 47 8.58 10.86 -13.68
CA HIS A 47 8.98 10.63 -15.07
C HIS A 47 10.50 10.53 -15.21
N LEU A 48 11.25 11.37 -14.49
CA LEU A 48 12.72 11.28 -14.45
C LEU A 48 13.17 9.93 -13.87
N GLY A 49 12.56 9.49 -12.77
CA GLY A 49 12.82 8.20 -12.17
C GLY A 49 12.52 7.04 -13.12
N TYR A 50 11.38 7.08 -13.81
CA TYR A 50 11.03 6.08 -14.83
C TYR A 50 12.09 6.01 -15.94
N ASN A 51 12.45 7.15 -16.55
CA ASN A 51 13.43 7.19 -17.63
C ASN A 51 14.81 6.68 -17.19
N LEU A 52 15.22 6.97 -15.95
CA LEU A 52 16.45 6.45 -15.39
C LEU A 52 16.43 4.92 -15.30
N VAL A 53 15.38 4.36 -14.71
CA VAL A 53 15.25 2.89 -14.56
C VAL A 53 15.14 2.22 -15.93
N GLU A 54 14.33 2.76 -16.84
CA GLU A 54 14.18 2.26 -18.20
C GLU A 54 15.52 2.26 -18.96
N GLY A 55 16.31 3.33 -18.80
CA GLY A 55 17.65 3.43 -19.36
C GLY A 55 18.62 2.38 -18.79
N LEU A 56 18.59 2.15 -17.48
CA LEU A 56 19.40 1.11 -16.84
C LEU A 56 19.00 -0.29 -17.34
N VAL A 57 17.71 -0.59 -17.43
CA VAL A 57 17.21 -1.85 -17.98
C VAL A 57 17.68 -2.05 -19.42
N LYS A 58 17.65 -1.01 -20.26
CA LYS A 58 18.16 -1.08 -21.64
C LYS A 58 19.68 -1.36 -21.68
N SER A 59 20.46 -0.78 -20.76
CA SER A 59 21.91 -0.94 -20.72
C SER A 59 22.37 -2.30 -20.19
N TYR A 60 21.69 -2.84 -19.18
CA TYR A 60 22.08 -4.09 -18.50
C TYR A 60 21.35 -5.33 -19.01
N GLY A 61 20.35 -5.15 -19.87
CA GLY A 61 19.64 -6.22 -20.55
C GLY A 61 18.46 -6.79 -19.74
N PRO A 62 17.90 -7.92 -20.18
CA PRO A 62 16.64 -8.44 -19.66
C PRO A 62 16.74 -9.05 -18.26
N GLY A 63 17.95 -9.41 -17.80
CA GLY A 63 18.14 -10.02 -16.48
C GLY A 63 18.24 -8.99 -15.34
N PRO A 64 18.15 -9.42 -14.07
CA PRO A 64 18.39 -8.58 -12.93
C PRO A 64 19.82 -8.03 -12.90
N PHE A 65 20.02 -6.89 -12.26
CA PHE A 65 21.34 -6.28 -12.07
C PHE A 65 21.42 -5.55 -10.73
N TYR A 66 22.61 -5.50 -10.14
CA TYR A 66 22.84 -4.77 -8.88
C TYR A 66 22.87 -3.27 -9.12
N VAL A 67 22.19 -2.51 -8.26
CA VAL A 67 22.27 -1.06 -8.20
C VAL A 67 22.53 -0.62 -6.76
N ARG A 68 23.41 0.36 -6.57
CA ARG A 68 23.67 0.90 -5.24
C ARG A 68 22.55 1.83 -4.81
N VAL A 69 21.96 1.53 -3.65
CA VAL A 69 20.97 2.36 -2.97
C VAL A 69 21.57 2.83 -1.66
N ALA A 70 21.92 4.11 -1.60
CA ALA A 70 22.74 4.69 -0.53
C ALA A 70 24.06 3.94 -0.34
N LYS A 71 24.19 3.12 0.71
CA LYS A 71 25.43 2.39 1.03
C LYS A 71 25.41 0.93 0.56
N ASP A 72 24.23 0.38 0.30
CA ASP A 72 24.04 -1.04 0.05
C ASP A 72 23.81 -1.30 -1.43
N GLU A 73 24.20 -2.48 -1.90
CA GLU A 73 23.78 -2.97 -3.22
C GLU A 73 22.43 -3.67 -3.11
N SER A 74 21.52 -3.34 -4.03
CA SER A 74 20.21 -3.96 -4.15
C SER A 74 20.08 -4.56 -5.54
N LEU A 75 19.57 -5.78 -5.64
CA LEU A 75 19.31 -6.40 -6.93
C LEU A 75 18.01 -5.80 -7.50
N LEU A 76 18.11 -5.10 -8.62
CA LEU A 76 16.96 -4.55 -9.33
C LEU A 76 16.34 -5.64 -10.19
N VAL A 77 15.14 -6.05 -9.80
CA VAL A 77 14.34 -7.07 -10.50
C VAL A 77 13.27 -6.34 -11.33
N HIS A 78 13.25 -6.60 -12.64
CA HIS A 78 12.36 -5.88 -13.58
C HIS A 78 11.66 -6.79 -14.59
N HIS A 79 12.23 -7.95 -14.93
CA HIS A 79 11.58 -8.88 -15.83
C HIS A 79 10.34 -9.53 -15.18
N PRO A 80 9.20 -9.68 -15.91
CA PRO A 80 7.98 -10.24 -15.34
C PRO A 80 8.15 -11.62 -14.69
N ASP A 81 8.95 -12.50 -15.28
CA ASP A 81 9.19 -13.84 -14.73
C ASP A 81 9.99 -13.80 -13.42
N ASP A 82 10.99 -12.91 -13.33
CA ASP A 82 11.77 -12.73 -12.11
C ASP A 82 10.95 -12.08 -11.00
N LEU A 83 10.09 -11.11 -11.36
CA LEU A 83 9.14 -10.52 -10.43
C LEU A 83 8.18 -11.57 -9.88
N LYS A 84 7.66 -12.46 -10.74
CA LYS A 84 6.79 -13.57 -10.32
C LYS A 84 7.53 -14.54 -9.40
N PHE A 85 8.79 -14.85 -9.70
CA PHE A 85 9.62 -15.70 -8.85
C PHE A 85 9.86 -15.08 -7.47
N VAL A 86 10.30 -13.82 -7.43
CA VAL A 86 10.60 -13.11 -6.17
C VAL A 86 9.35 -12.90 -5.33
N LEU A 87 8.27 -12.36 -5.91
CA LEU A 87 7.02 -12.12 -5.19
C LEU A 87 6.31 -13.44 -4.81
N GLY A 88 6.44 -14.47 -5.64
CA GLY A 88 5.93 -15.82 -5.36
C GLY A 88 6.68 -16.55 -4.25
N GLY A 89 7.94 -16.16 -3.98
CA GLY A 89 8.76 -16.66 -2.89
C GLY A 89 8.76 -15.76 -1.64
N SER A 90 7.83 -14.80 -1.51
CA SER A 90 7.68 -14.06 -0.26
C SER A 90 6.87 -14.89 0.77
N PRO A 91 7.31 -14.95 2.04
CA PRO A 91 8.40 -14.19 2.65
C PRO A 91 9.73 -14.96 2.66
N ASP A 92 9.77 -16.24 2.28
CA ASP A 92 10.99 -17.05 2.29
C ASP A 92 11.26 -17.63 0.90
N PRO A 93 12.40 -17.29 0.26
CA PRO A 93 13.55 -16.55 0.81
C PRO A 93 13.46 -15.01 0.69
N PHE A 94 12.38 -14.47 0.10
CA PHE A 94 12.30 -13.04 -0.26
C PHE A 94 11.47 -12.21 0.72
N ALA A 95 11.98 -12.09 1.94
CA ALA A 95 11.30 -11.36 3.01
C ALA A 95 11.22 -9.87 2.67
N SER A 96 10.05 -9.27 2.91
CA SER A 96 9.80 -7.85 2.65
C SER A 96 9.89 -7.04 3.95
N ASP A 97 10.84 -7.33 4.83
CA ASP A 97 10.94 -6.76 6.17
C ASP A 97 12.31 -6.09 6.45
N PRO A 98 12.85 -5.25 5.55
CA PRO A 98 14.08 -4.53 5.84
C PRO A 98 13.92 -3.67 7.11
N GLU A 99 14.98 -3.56 7.90
CA GLU A 99 14.96 -2.91 9.22
C GLU A 99 14.27 -1.52 9.24
N PRO A 100 14.50 -0.61 8.27
CA PRO A 100 13.79 0.67 8.22
C PRO A 100 12.26 0.52 8.09
N LYS A 101 11.80 -0.47 7.31
CA LYS A 101 10.36 -0.76 7.16
C LYS A 101 9.79 -1.30 8.46
N VAL A 102 10.47 -2.26 9.11
CA VAL A 102 10.06 -2.82 10.41
C VAL A 102 9.94 -1.71 11.45
N LYS A 103 11.00 -0.88 11.61
CA LYS A 103 11.00 0.22 12.58
C LYS A 103 9.92 1.26 12.33
N GLY A 104 9.66 1.57 11.06
CA GLY A 104 8.61 2.52 10.70
C GLY A 104 7.20 1.97 10.88
N MET A 105 6.97 0.72 10.49
CA MET A 105 5.68 0.05 10.64
C MET A 105 5.33 -0.26 12.09
N ALA A 106 6.33 -0.48 12.95
CA ALA A 106 6.12 -0.68 14.39
C ALA A 106 5.30 0.43 15.05
N ALA A 107 5.37 1.67 14.53
CA ALA A 107 4.61 2.80 15.04
C ALA A 107 3.09 2.63 14.95
N PHE A 108 2.61 1.93 13.92
CA PHE A 108 1.18 1.93 13.59
C PHE A 108 0.60 0.54 13.32
N GLN A 109 1.43 -0.44 12.99
CA GLN A 109 1.04 -1.82 12.71
C GLN A 109 2.18 -2.81 13.07
N PRO A 110 2.62 -2.86 14.35
CA PRO A 110 3.67 -3.77 14.81
C PRO A 110 3.38 -5.25 14.51
N ASP A 111 2.10 -5.61 14.39
CA ASP A 111 1.64 -6.96 14.12
C ASP A 111 1.41 -7.25 12.63
N ALA A 112 1.84 -6.38 11.72
CA ALA A 112 1.53 -6.54 10.30
C ALA A 112 2.16 -7.81 9.69
N LEU A 113 1.33 -8.52 8.91
CA LEU A 113 1.76 -9.68 8.10
C LEU A 113 3.01 -9.38 7.24
N THR A 114 3.09 -8.17 6.67
CA THR A 114 4.16 -7.79 5.73
C THR A 114 5.53 -7.52 6.38
N ILE A 115 5.61 -7.58 7.71
CA ILE A 115 6.87 -7.54 8.49
C ILE A 115 7.01 -8.77 9.40
N SER A 116 6.27 -9.84 9.09
CA SER A 116 6.32 -11.12 9.81
C SER A 116 7.10 -12.15 9.01
N SER A 117 7.70 -13.12 9.70
CA SER A 117 8.42 -14.25 9.10
C SER A 117 8.05 -15.57 9.80
N GLY A 118 8.43 -16.70 9.20
CA GLY A 118 8.25 -18.04 9.77
C GLY A 118 6.80 -18.39 10.15
N GLU A 119 6.63 -19.05 11.29
CA GLU A 119 5.32 -19.48 11.79
C GLU A 119 4.36 -18.31 12.06
N LEU A 120 4.91 -17.16 12.51
CA LEU A 120 4.14 -15.95 12.74
C LEU A 120 3.50 -15.43 11.46
N TRP A 121 4.28 -15.40 10.37
CA TRP A 121 3.77 -15.05 9.04
C TRP A 121 2.72 -16.05 8.59
N ALA A 122 2.97 -17.35 8.73
CA ALA A 122 2.04 -18.40 8.28
C ALA A 122 0.67 -18.27 8.96
N ALA A 123 0.64 -18.06 10.28
CA ALA A 123 -0.60 -17.88 11.04
C ALA A 123 -1.35 -16.60 10.61
N ARG A 124 -0.64 -15.47 10.46
CA ARG A 124 -1.23 -14.20 10.01
C ARG A 124 -1.73 -14.29 8.56
N ARG A 125 -1.02 -15.00 7.69
CA ARG A 125 -1.39 -15.23 6.29
C ARG A 125 -2.65 -16.08 6.19
N GLN A 126 -2.71 -17.17 6.94
CA GLN A 126 -3.90 -18.02 7.00
C GLN A 126 -5.13 -17.23 7.43
N PHE A 127 -5.01 -16.36 8.45
CA PHE A 127 -6.08 -15.46 8.85
C PHE A 127 -6.49 -14.49 7.73
N ALA A 128 -5.52 -13.83 7.10
CA ALA A 128 -5.78 -12.87 6.03
C ALA A 128 -6.46 -13.54 4.82
N ASP A 129 -5.99 -14.71 4.39
CA ASP A 129 -6.57 -15.46 3.27
C ASP A 129 -8.00 -15.92 3.60
N ALA A 130 -8.26 -16.37 4.83
CA ALA A 130 -9.59 -16.77 5.27
C ALA A 130 -10.58 -15.59 5.34
N ALA A 131 -10.13 -14.41 5.79
CA ALA A 131 -10.97 -13.22 5.89
C ALA A 131 -11.19 -12.54 4.51
N LEU A 132 -10.11 -12.29 3.76
CA LEU A 132 -10.13 -11.56 2.49
C LEU A 132 -10.61 -12.43 1.32
N ARG A 133 -10.32 -13.74 1.34
CA ARG A 133 -10.64 -14.71 0.27
C ARG A 133 -10.15 -14.24 -1.10
N PRO A 134 -8.83 -14.08 -1.29
CA PRO A 134 -8.23 -13.47 -2.50
C PRO A 134 -8.55 -14.24 -3.78
N ASP A 135 -8.80 -15.55 -3.70
CA ASP A 135 -9.12 -16.40 -4.87
C ASP A 135 -10.57 -16.27 -5.37
N ARG A 136 -11.34 -15.37 -4.76
CA ARG A 136 -12.73 -15.14 -5.16
C ARG A 136 -12.76 -14.45 -6.55
N PRO A 137 -13.44 -15.05 -7.55
CA PRO A 137 -13.62 -14.39 -8.84
C PRO A 137 -14.34 -13.04 -8.70
N MET A 138 -14.01 -12.07 -9.54
CA MET A 138 -14.64 -10.73 -9.52
C MET A 138 -16.17 -10.79 -9.60
N ALA A 139 -16.72 -11.71 -10.40
CA ALA A 139 -18.16 -11.94 -10.52
C ALA A 139 -18.85 -12.41 -9.22
N LYS A 140 -18.07 -12.82 -8.21
CA LYS A 140 -18.54 -13.27 -6.89
C LYS A 140 -18.20 -12.28 -5.77
N LEU A 141 -17.74 -11.06 -6.09
CA LEU A 141 -17.50 -10.03 -5.08
C LEU A 141 -18.75 -9.79 -4.24
N PRO A 142 -18.62 -9.50 -2.92
CA PRO A 142 -19.76 -9.20 -2.07
C PRO A 142 -20.57 -8.04 -2.66
N ALA A 143 -21.90 -8.19 -2.71
CA ALA A 143 -22.79 -7.12 -3.17
C ALA A 143 -22.64 -5.83 -2.34
N SER A 144 -22.27 -5.94 -1.06
CA SER A 144 -21.94 -4.79 -0.21
C SER A 144 -20.75 -3.99 -0.74
N LEU A 145 -19.67 -4.65 -1.15
CA LEU A 145 -18.49 -3.99 -1.73
C LEU A 145 -18.86 -3.21 -3.00
N VAL A 146 -19.59 -3.86 -3.92
CA VAL A 146 -20.04 -3.24 -5.17
C VAL A 146 -20.96 -2.04 -4.87
N ARG A 147 -21.87 -2.17 -3.90
CA ARG A 147 -22.75 -1.09 -3.47
C ARG A 147 -21.96 0.11 -2.93
N VAL A 148 -21.02 -0.11 -2.02
CA VAL A 148 -20.20 0.97 -1.44
C VAL A 148 -19.41 1.68 -2.54
N ALA A 149 -18.77 0.94 -3.46
CA ALA A 149 -18.06 1.55 -4.58
C ALA A 149 -18.98 2.37 -5.50
N ALA A 150 -20.20 1.89 -5.77
CA ALA A 150 -21.19 2.61 -6.57
C ALA A 150 -21.75 3.85 -5.84
N ASP A 151 -21.93 3.80 -4.52
CA ASP A 151 -22.27 4.96 -3.70
C ASP A 151 -21.18 6.03 -3.80
N THR A 152 -19.92 5.63 -3.58
CA THR A 152 -18.75 6.52 -3.66
C THR A 152 -18.62 7.15 -5.05
N ALA A 153 -18.81 6.38 -6.12
CA ALA A 153 -18.80 6.92 -7.49
C ALA A 153 -19.92 7.93 -7.74
N ARG A 154 -21.13 7.69 -7.19
CA ARG A 154 -22.25 8.64 -7.28
C ARG A 154 -21.96 9.95 -6.54
N GLU A 155 -21.37 9.89 -5.36
CA GLU A 155 -20.95 11.07 -4.57
C GLU A 155 -19.97 11.97 -5.34
N LEU A 156 -19.10 11.37 -6.16
CA LEU A 156 -18.12 12.08 -6.98
C LEU A 156 -18.65 12.54 -8.34
N SER A 157 -19.82 12.05 -8.78
CA SER A 157 -20.36 12.33 -10.11
C SER A 157 -21.00 13.73 -10.22
N GLY A 158 -21.07 14.27 -11.44
CA GLY A 158 -21.78 15.53 -11.73
C GLY A 158 -21.01 16.82 -11.44
N LYS A 159 -19.75 16.74 -11.02
CA LYS A 159 -18.86 17.89 -10.81
C LYS A 159 -17.42 17.60 -11.27
N PRO A 160 -16.60 18.62 -11.57
CA PRO A 160 -15.16 18.45 -11.70
C PRO A 160 -14.57 17.86 -10.41
N ILE A 161 -13.80 16.78 -10.53
CA ILE A 161 -13.23 16.06 -9.39
C ILE A 161 -11.80 16.53 -9.16
N HIS A 162 -11.52 16.99 -7.94
CA HIS A 162 -10.17 17.36 -7.50
C HIS A 162 -9.60 16.23 -6.64
N TRP A 163 -8.29 16.29 -6.38
CA TRP A 163 -7.61 15.27 -5.57
C TRP A 163 -8.26 15.10 -4.19
N GLN A 164 -8.59 16.21 -3.52
CA GLN A 164 -9.21 16.20 -2.20
C GLN A 164 -10.58 15.51 -2.21
N ASP A 165 -11.39 15.71 -3.26
CA ASP A 165 -12.68 15.02 -3.41
C ASP A 165 -12.48 13.50 -3.43
N ILE A 166 -11.51 13.01 -4.21
CA ILE A 166 -11.20 11.57 -4.29
C ILE A 166 -10.65 11.05 -2.97
N ASP A 167 -9.69 11.74 -2.36
CA ASP A 167 -9.06 11.29 -1.11
C ASP A 167 -10.12 11.14 -0.01
N GLU A 168 -10.96 12.15 0.22
CA GLU A 168 -12.03 12.10 1.23
C GLU A 168 -13.05 10.97 0.96
N ALA A 169 -13.49 10.83 -0.30
CA ALA A 169 -14.45 9.81 -0.70
C ALA A 169 -13.86 8.39 -0.54
N PHE A 170 -12.57 8.19 -0.84
CA PHE A 170 -11.89 6.92 -0.63
C PHE A 170 -11.69 6.61 0.85
N LEU A 171 -11.34 7.59 1.69
CA LEU A 171 -11.25 7.40 3.14
C LEU A 171 -12.59 6.96 3.75
N ARG A 172 -13.70 7.56 3.31
CA ARG A 172 -15.06 7.13 3.66
C ARG A 172 -15.34 5.71 3.16
N MET A 173 -15.05 5.41 1.91
CA MET A 173 -15.23 4.07 1.32
C MET A 173 -14.47 2.99 2.08
N ILE A 174 -13.20 3.24 2.42
CA ILE A 174 -12.35 2.27 3.13
C ILE A 174 -12.92 1.94 4.51
N ARG A 175 -13.38 2.95 5.26
CA ARG A 175 -14.05 2.72 6.54
C ARG A 175 -15.29 1.84 6.36
N ARG A 176 -16.12 2.12 5.35
CA ARG A 176 -17.32 1.32 5.04
C ARG A 176 -16.99 -0.13 4.67
N VAL A 177 -16.01 -0.34 3.81
CA VAL A 177 -15.58 -1.67 3.35
C VAL A 177 -14.95 -2.48 4.49
N VAL A 178 -14.02 -1.87 5.24
CA VAL A 178 -13.23 -2.57 6.24
C VAL A 178 -14.04 -2.76 7.53
N LEU A 179 -14.72 -1.72 8.02
CA LEU A 179 -15.31 -1.66 9.36
C LEU A 179 -16.84 -1.75 9.36
N GLY A 180 -17.50 -1.48 8.23
CA GLY A 180 -18.96 -1.46 8.08
C GLY A 180 -19.53 -0.07 7.79
N ASP A 181 -20.78 0.00 7.30
CA ASP A 181 -21.41 1.27 6.89
C ASP A 181 -21.51 2.25 8.06
N SER A 182 -21.63 1.77 9.30
CA SER A 182 -21.62 2.63 10.49
C SER A 182 -20.31 3.37 10.76
N ALA A 183 -19.20 2.96 10.14
CA ALA A 183 -17.92 3.64 10.24
C ALA A 183 -17.77 4.81 9.25
N ALA A 184 -18.75 5.05 8.38
CA ALA A 184 -18.64 6.03 7.30
C ALA A 184 -18.21 7.43 7.76
N GLU A 185 -18.71 7.88 8.91
CA GLU A 185 -18.44 9.22 9.48
C GLU A 185 -17.37 9.22 10.58
N ASP A 186 -16.80 8.06 10.92
CA ASP A 186 -15.76 7.97 11.95
C ASP A 186 -14.44 8.48 11.37
N THR A 187 -14.24 9.79 11.28
CA THR A 187 -13.00 10.36 10.72
C THR A 187 -11.83 10.15 11.67
N ARG A 188 -12.12 10.07 12.97
CA ARG A 188 -11.12 9.88 14.03
C ARG A 188 -10.27 8.62 13.80
N ILE A 189 -10.84 7.50 13.38
CA ILE A 189 -10.05 6.28 13.10
C ILE A 189 -9.06 6.49 11.93
N THR A 190 -9.41 7.33 10.95
CA THR A 190 -8.52 7.66 9.83
C THR A 190 -7.44 8.66 10.26
N ASP A 191 -7.80 9.63 11.09
CA ASP A 191 -6.86 10.60 11.66
C ASP A 191 -5.82 9.91 12.54
N LEU A 192 -6.25 8.97 13.39
CA LEU A 192 -5.39 8.10 14.19
C LEU A 192 -4.35 7.37 13.34
N LEU A 193 -4.80 6.73 12.25
CA LEU A 193 -3.90 6.04 11.33
C LEU A 193 -2.91 7.02 10.69
N GLY A 194 -3.37 8.21 10.28
CA GLY A 194 -2.53 9.26 9.72
C GLY A 194 -1.46 9.76 10.69
N GLU A 195 -1.81 10.00 11.95
CA GLU A 195 -0.91 10.39 13.03
C GLU A 195 0.17 9.33 13.26
N LEU A 196 -0.23 8.06 13.40
CA LEU A 196 0.70 6.95 13.64
C LEU A 196 1.62 6.68 12.44
N MET A 197 1.12 6.80 11.21
CA MET A 197 1.94 6.71 9.99
C MET A 197 2.94 7.87 9.89
N ALA A 198 2.54 9.08 10.29
CA ALA A 198 3.45 10.23 10.34
C ALA A 198 4.58 10.03 11.35
N GLN A 199 4.29 9.38 12.48
CA GLN A 199 5.31 8.96 13.45
C GLN A 199 6.21 7.86 12.87
N GLY A 200 5.66 6.90 12.14
CA GLY A 200 6.39 5.84 11.45
C GLY A 200 7.48 6.34 10.49
N ASN A 201 7.33 7.53 9.90
CA ASN A 201 8.37 8.17 9.09
C ASN A 201 9.69 8.45 9.86
N LYS A 202 9.65 8.47 11.20
CA LYS A 202 10.84 8.62 12.06
C LYS A 202 11.48 7.27 12.44
N MET A 203 10.90 6.15 12.00
CA MET A 203 11.36 4.79 12.28
C MET A 203 11.54 4.52 13.80
N PRO A 204 10.51 4.74 14.63
CA PRO A 204 10.66 4.67 16.09
C PRO A 204 10.99 3.27 16.61
N GLY A 205 10.59 2.20 15.91
CA GLY A 205 10.80 0.82 16.37
C GLY A 205 9.81 0.34 17.43
N GLU A 206 8.87 1.19 17.83
CA GLU A 206 7.87 0.91 18.86
C GLU A 206 6.51 1.54 18.47
N PRO A 207 5.39 1.04 19.03
CA PRO A 207 4.07 1.61 18.79
C PRO A 207 3.97 3.08 19.22
N GLY A 208 3.27 3.87 18.41
CA GLY A 208 2.94 5.25 18.75
C GLY A 208 1.95 5.34 19.91
N PRO A 209 1.90 6.49 20.62
CA PRO A 209 1.08 6.62 21.83
C PRO A 209 -0.42 6.49 21.58
N GLN A 210 -0.90 6.74 20.35
CA GLN A 210 -2.30 6.56 19.96
C GLN A 210 -2.64 5.13 19.53
N TYR A 211 -1.65 4.23 19.39
CA TYR A 211 -1.89 2.86 18.92
C TYR A 211 -2.91 2.10 19.80
N PRO A 212 -2.91 2.21 21.14
CA PRO A 212 -3.94 1.57 21.97
C PRO A 212 -5.37 2.06 21.69
N GLU A 213 -5.56 3.38 21.49
CA GLU A 213 -6.87 3.96 21.13
C GLU A 213 -7.34 3.46 19.76
N PHE A 214 -6.40 3.40 18.81
CA PHE A 214 -6.65 2.95 17.45
C PHE A 214 -7.08 1.48 17.40
N ILE A 215 -6.33 0.59 18.07
CA ILE A 215 -6.69 -0.83 18.17
C ILE A 215 -8.02 -1.02 18.88
N ALA A 216 -8.25 -0.36 20.01
CA ALA A 216 -9.53 -0.45 20.72
C ALA A 216 -10.71 0.01 19.85
N THR A 217 -10.48 0.97 18.95
CA THR A 217 -11.50 1.44 17.99
C THR A 217 -11.80 0.37 16.95
N ILE A 218 -10.79 -0.28 16.37
CA ILE A 218 -10.98 -1.39 15.43
C ILE A 218 -11.67 -2.57 16.12
N GLU A 219 -11.31 -2.89 17.36
CA GLU A 219 -11.93 -3.94 18.15
C GLU A 219 -13.44 -3.71 18.36
N ARG A 220 -13.89 -2.47 18.55
CA ARG A 220 -15.33 -2.15 18.61
C ARG A 220 -16.05 -2.52 17.31
N TYR A 221 -15.44 -2.26 16.15
CA TYR A 221 -16.02 -2.63 14.85
C TYR A 221 -15.98 -4.14 14.61
N LEU A 222 -14.91 -4.82 15.06
CA LEU A 222 -14.83 -6.28 15.06
C LEU A 222 -15.93 -6.93 15.92
N GLN A 223 -16.18 -6.40 17.11
CA GLN A 223 -17.26 -6.86 17.99
C GLN A 223 -18.64 -6.61 17.39
N LYS A 224 -18.82 -5.45 16.73
CA LYS A 224 -20.07 -5.14 16.02
C LYS A 224 -20.29 -6.05 14.81
N ALA A 225 -19.22 -6.46 14.12
CA ALA A 225 -19.23 -7.38 13.00
C ALA A 225 -20.32 -7.07 11.97
N GLU A 226 -20.40 -5.81 11.52
CA GLU A 226 -21.51 -5.35 10.68
C GLU A 226 -21.56 -6.13 9.35
N PRO A 227 -22.68 -6.79 9.00
CA PRO A 227 -22.77 -7.66 7.84
C PRO A 227 -22.34 -6.99 6.53
N GLY A 228 -21.48 -7.66 5.77
CA GLY A 228 -20.97 -7.15 4.49
C GLY A 228 -19.68 -6.33 4.59
N SER A 229 -19.12 -6.15 5.78
CA SER A 229 -17.79 -5.59 6.03
C SER A 229 -16.71 -6.66 6.16
N LEU A 230 -15.44 -6.28 5.99
CA LEU A 230 -14.32 -7.16 6.31
C LEU A 230 -14.22 -7.47 7.81
N ALA A 231 -14.64 -6.56 8.70
CA ALA A 231 -14.74 -6.81 10.14
C ALA A 231 -15.64 -8.01 10.44
N ALA A 232 -16.78 -8.12 9.76
CA ALA A 232 -17.70 -9.25 9.92
C ALA A 232 -17.12 -10.58 9.42
N ASP A 233 -16.28 -10.55 8.38
CA ASP A 233 -15.61 -11.75 7.89
C ASP A 233 -14.42 -12.13 8.80
N ALA A 234 -13.64 -11.15 9.23
CA ALA A 234 -12.54 -11.31 10.18
C ALA A 234 -13.01 -11.89 11.54
N ALA A 235 -14.16 -11.45 12.05
CA ALA A 235 -14.73 -11.93 13.31
C ALA A 235 -15.11 -13.42 13.31
N LYS A 236 -15.23 -14.05 12.13
CA LYS A 236 -15.54 -15.49 11.99
C LYS A 236 -14.29 -16.37 11.97
N VAL A 237 -13.11 -15.76 11.84
CA VAL A 237 -11.83 -16.47 11.72
C VAL A 237 -11.12 -16.41 13.07
N PRO A 238 -10.53 -17.52 13.56
CA PRO A 238 -9.71 -17.49 14.76
C PRO A 238 -8.62 -16.41 14.67
N ALA A 239 -8.50 -15.57 15.69
CA ALA A 239 -7.55 -14.47 15.69
C ALA A 239 -6.10 -15.01 15.66
N PRO A 240 -5.22 -14.44 14.81
CA PRO A 240 -3.81 -14.83 14.76
C PRO A 240 -3.04 -14.16 15.92
N PRO A 241 -1.76 -14.51 16.14
CA PRO A 241 -0.91 -13.75 17.06
C PRO A 241 -0.85 -12.26 16.70
N GLY A 242 -1.05 -11.39 17.68
CA GLY A 242 -1.25 -9.94 17.48
C GLY A 242 -2.71 -9.52 17.23
N GLY A 243 -3.64 -10.47 17.19
CA GLY A 243 -5.08 -10.22 17.10
C GLY A 243 -5.58 -9.87 15.69
N ALA A 244 -6.90 -10.00 15.50
CA ALA A 244 -7.56 -9.63 14.24
C ALA A 244 -7.44 -8.11 13.96
N ALA A 245 -7.55 -7.29 15.00
CA ALA A 245 -7.46 -5.83 14.89
C ALA A 245 -6.10 -5.39 14.32
N GLY A 246 -5.00 -6.01 14.76
CA GLY A 246 -3.65 -5.75 14.25
C GLY A 246 -3.52 -6.03 12.74
N GLN A 247 -4.17 -7.07 12.23
CA GLN A 247 -4.17 -7.36 10.79
C GLN A 247 -5.04 -6.38 9.99
N MET A 248 -6.17 -5.95 10.55
CA MET A 248 -7.07 -5.00 9.91
C MET A 248 -6.44 -3.61 9.72
N VAL A 249 -5.48 -3.23 10.57
CA VAL A 249 -4.70 -2.00 10.34
C VAL A 249 -4.08 -1.99 8.95
N HIS A 250 -3.48 -3.12 8.55
CA HIS A 250 -2.82 -3.21 7.25
C HIS A 250 -3.80 -3.01 6.09
N TRP A 251 -5.03 -3.50 6.21
CA TRP A 251 -6.06 -3.35 5.18
C TRP A 251 -6.47 -1.89 5.00
N MET A 252 -6.63 -1.15 6.12
CA MET A 252 -6.91 0.29 6.06
C MET A 252 -5.72 1.07 5.48
N PHE A 253 -4.49 0.75 5.91
CA PHE A 253 -3.26 1.37 5.43
C PHE A 253 -3.04 1.15 3.93
N ALA A 254 -3.15 -0.10 3.47
CA ALA A 254 -2.87 -0.47 2.08
C ALA A 254 -3.85 0.18 1.09
N LEU A 255 -5.14 0.27 1.45
CA LEU A 255 -6.16 0.88 0.60
C LEU A 255 -6.07 2.41 0.57
N LYS A 256 -5.62 3.07 1.65
CA LYS A 256 -5.68 4.54 1.81
C LYS A 256 -5.00 5.31 0.69
N ALA A 257 -3.72 5.06 0.45
CA ALA A 257 -2.93 5.92 -0.43
C ALA A 257 -2.83 5.40 -1.87
N ASN A 258 -2.79 4.08 -2.03
CA ASN A 258 -2.49 3.47 -3.34
C ASN A 258 -3.72 3.49 -4.25
N GLU A 259 -4.89 3.09 -3.73
CA GLU A 259 -6.09 2.94 -4.56
C GLU A 259 -6.66 4.29 -5.02
N ALA A 260 -6.75 5.27 -4.13
CA ALA A 260 -7.22 6.61 -4.46
C ALA A 260 -6.38 7.27 -5.57
N ALA A 261 -5.05 7.16 -5.46
CA ALA A 261 -4.12 7.71 -6.46
C ALA A 261 -4.24 7.00 -7.81
N ASN A 262 -4.37 5.66 -7.82
CA ASN A 262 -4.51 4.89 -9.04
C ASN A 262 -5.83 5.17 -9.76
N VAL A 263 -6.93 5.31 -9.00
CA VAL A 263 -8.23 5.67 -9.57
C VAL A 263 -8.22 7.08 -10.13
N PHE A 264 -7.64 8.06 -9.42
CA PHE A 264 -7.51 9.42 -9.94
C PHE A 264 -6.70 9.46 -11.25
N ARG A 265 -5.58 8.73 -11.31
CA ARG A 265 -4.76 8.61 -12.53
C ARG A 265 -5.50 7.91 -13.67
N ALA A 266 -6.25 6.84 -13.38
CA ALA A 266 -7.06 6.14 -14.37
C ALA A 266 -8.15 7.05 -14.95
N LEU A 267 -8.84 7.83 -14.09
CA LEU A 267 -9.84 8.81 -14.53
C LEU A 267 -9.21 9.90 -15.40
N ALA A 268 -8.03 10.41 -15.03
CA ALA A 268 -7.28 11.38 -15.84
C ALA A 268 -6.87 10.80 -17.20
N ALA A 269 -6.39 9.55 -17.24
CA ALA A 269 -6.05 8.86 -18.46
C ALA A 269 -7.28 8.70 -19.38
N LEU A 270 -8.40 8.20 -18.86
CA LEU A 270 -9.64 8.04 -19.63
C LEU A 270 -10.19 9.39 -20.12
N ALA A 271 -10.09 10.45 -19.31
CA ALA A 271 -10.52 11.79 -19.71
C ALA A 271 -9.70 12.36 -20.89
N ALA A 272 -8.43 11.96 -21.01
CA ALA A 272 -7.55 12.36 -22.10
C ALA A 272 -7.60 11.43 -23.32
N HIS A 273 -8.29 10.28 -23.24
CA HIS A 273 -8.29 9.23 -24.27
C HIS A 273 -9.73 8.77 -24.60
N PRO A 274 -10.44 9.46 -25.52
CA PRO A 274 -11.87 9.25 -25.76
C PRO A 274 -12.28 7.86 -26.25
N GLU A 275 -11.38 7.14 -26.93
CA GLU A 275 -11.65 5.76 -27.38
C GLU A 275 -11.74 4.80 -26.21
N GLN A 276 -10.72 4.81 -25.35
CA GLN A 276 -10.65 4.00 -24.14
C GLN A 276 -11.76 4.38 -23.15
N GLN A 277 -12.15 5.66 -23.11
CA GLN A 277 -13.31 6.09 -22.34
C GLN A 277 -14.62 5.46 -22.83
N ARG A 278 -14.78 5.27 -24.15
CA ARG A 278 -15.95 4.58 -24.71
C ARG A 278 -15.93 3.09 -24.43
N GLU A 279 -14.77 2.44 -24.50
CA GLU A 279 -14.61 1.01 -24.21
C GLU A 279 -14.90 0.66 -22.74
N ALA A 280 -14.57 1.58 -21.82
CA ALA A 280 -14.80 1.39 -20.40
C ALA A 280 -16.26 1.59 -19.95
N ARG A 281 -17.14 2.12 -20.82
CA ARG A 281 -18.57 2.38 -20.53
C ARG A 281 -19.44 1.24 -21.02
#